data_AF-A0A8B8K3M1-F1
#
_entry.id   AF-A0A8B8K3M1-F1
#
_cell.length_a   1.000
_cell.length_b   1.000
_cell.length_c   1.000
_cell.angle_alpha   90.00
_cell.angle_beta   90.00
_cell.angle_gamma   90.00
#
_symmetry.space_group_name_H-M   'P 1'
#
loop_
_entity.id
_entity.type
_entity.pdbx_description
1 polymer ?
#
loop_
_entity_poly.entity_id
_entity_poly.type
_entity_poly.pdbx_seq_one_letter_code
_entity_poly.pdbx_strand_id
1 'polypeptide(L)'
;MRKAKKAESSNAASSERRNWGNIFNSLVQMVRNQQNQLQSFAKSHKFLEDRMRMQHLGWTSDVRIHKDQISQMKGILIFEEKKQLLEAAKADLTLGFKQREASMLKLILEHTEDELADFKAWFEYLSQKSSNGEDQGTVSKDTDLKKEGTADSGRKSSWNSADKNKCSSEIKDELRRLKGEYEKLALEKCSEVSALLAEKKFVWNQYNMMDSDYSNKLRTKQADLEKANEKIKVLVSSMEQLQSEKNEKDSKISELESKVADMEAETTRLNKEISGLSAELESLRRLRNDQVTPVLNHCTEKAKTSDLGNTKSIRTRRNMNLNKEICTPDAPAPAKSSEKGTKSLKRKEVPAEIPTSETSKLFSSSFKGTKNLNREVRAVIPTSETPKLFSSSFKVPKLKPSLRVR
;
A
#
# COMPACT_ATOMS: atom_id res chain seq x y z
N MET A 1 57.28 -87.68 57.65
CA MET A 1 56.01 -87.02 57.27
C MET A 1 56.31 -85.59 56.82
N ARG A 2 55.66 -85.07 55.76
CA ARG A 2 55.61 -83.62 55.45
C ARG A 2 54.13 -83.21 55.40
N LYS A 3 53.67 -82.36 56.33
CA LYS A 3 52.30 -81.82 56.30
C LYS A 3 52.21 -80.77 55.18
N ALA A 4 51.25 -80.93 54.27
CA ALA A 4 50.93 -79.88 53.31
C ALA A 4 50.19 -78.74 54.01
N LYS A 5 50.72 -77.51 53.94
CA LYS A 5 50.01 -76.29 54.35
C LYS A 5 49.45 -75.63 53.08
N LYS A 6 48.12 -75.62 52.91
CA LYS A 6 47.42 -75.16 51.70
C LYS A 6 46.23 -74.26 52.07
N ALA A 7 45.90 -73.34 51.17
CA ALA A 7 44.62 -72.61 51.08
C ALA A 7 44.33 -71.52 52.12
N GLU A 8 45.05 -70.39 52.04
CA GLU A 8 44.58 -69.09 52.53
C GLU A 8 44.70 -67.98 51.45
N SER A 9 45.82 -67.94 50.70
CA SER A 9 46.13 -66.85 49.76
C SER A 9 45.19 -66.68 48.55
N SER A 10 44.48 -67.73 48.11
CA SER A 10 43.63 -67.67 46.91
C SER A 10 42.37 -66.82 47.08
N ASN A 11 41.83 -66.73 48.30
CA ASN A 11 40.59 -65.99 48.56
C ASN A 11 40.84 -64.47 48.68
N ALA A 12 42.02 -64.07 49.20
CA ALA A 12 42.41 -62.66 49.29
C ALA A 12 42.51 -62.01 47.90
N ALA A 13 43.32 -62.58 46.99
CA ALA A 13 43.48 -62.06 45.63
C ALA A 13 42.18 -62.06 44.80
N SER A 14 41.26 -62.99 45.10
CA SER A 14 39.90 -63.03 44.53
C SER A 14 39.04 -61.86 45.01
N SER A 15 39.03 -61.61 46.34
CA SER A 15 38.34 -60.47 46.95
C SER A 15 38.87 -59.12 46.45
N GLU A 16 40.19 -58.97 46.39
CA GLU A 16 40.86 -57.74 45.97
C GLU A 16 40.56 -57.39 44.51
N ARG A 17 40.64 -58.37 43.59
CA ARG A 17 40.22 -58.19 42.18
C ARG A 17 38.76 -57.76 42.08
N ARG A 18 37.88 -58.27 42.94
CA ARG A 18 36.45 -57.90 42.98
C ARG A 18 36.25 -56.46 43.47
N ASN A 19 36.99 -56.03 44.49
CA ASN A 19 36.95 -54.64 44.98
C ASN A 19 37.43 -53.65 43.91
N TRP A 20 38.54 -53.94 43.22
CA TRP A 20 38.99 -53.10 42.10
C TRP A 20 37.97 -53.03 40.95
N GLY A 21 37.29 -54.14 40.64
CA GLY A 21 36.17 -54.15 39.69
C GLY A 21 35.01 -53.24 40.13
N ASN A 22 34.64 -53.27 41.42
CA ASN A 22 33.60 -52.39 41.97
C ASN A 22 33.99 -50.92 41.87
N ILE A 23 35.22 -50.56 42.28
CA ILE A 23 35.76 -49.19 42.23
C ILE A 23 35.77 -48.66 40.78
N PHE A 24 36.26 -49.48 39.84
CA PHE A 24 36.27 -49.13 38.41
C PHE A 24 34.85 -48.91 37.85
N ASN A 25 33.91 -49.79 38.19
CA ASN A 25 32.51 -49.65 37.76
C ASN A 25 31.87 -48.37 38.34
N SER A 26 32.12 -48.03 39.61
CA SER A 26 31.66 -46.79 40.23
C SER A 26 32.25 -45.54 39.54
N LEU A 27 33.54 -45.56 39.19
CA LEU A 27 34.19 -44.49 38.41
C LEU A 27 33.56 -44.33 37.01
N VAL A 28 33.35 -45.44 36.29
CA VAL A 28 32.70 -45.41 34.97
C VAL A 28 31.25 -44.92 35.06
N GLN A 29 30.52 -45.29 36.12
CA GLN A 29 29.16 -44.79 36.37
C GLN A 29 29.16 -43.28 36.68
N MET A 30 30.09 -42.79 37.49
CA MET A 30 30.25 -41.37 37.80
C MET A 30 30.57 -40.55 36.54
N VAL A 31 31.53 -40.99 35.72
CA VAL A 31 31.89 -40.32 34.45
C VAL A 31 30.70 -40.31 33.48
N ARG A 32 29.95 -41.40 33.36
CA ARG A 32 28.71 -41.43 32.56
C ARG A 32 27.65 -40.46 33.10
N ASN A 33 27.53 -40.33 34.42
CA ASN A 33 26.56 -39.41 35.03
C ASN A 33 26.95 -37.94 34.79
N GLN A 34 28.24 -37.61 34.90
CA GLN A 34 28.79 -36.30 34.54
C GLN A 34 28.61 -35.99 33.04
N GLN A 35 28.86 -36.95 32.16
CA GLN A 35 28.62 -36.81 30.72
C GLN A 35 27.13 -36.50 30.41
N ASN A 36 26.20 -37.17 31.10
CA ASN A 36 24.77 -36.93 30.96
C ASN A 36 24.36 -35.55 31.49
N GLN A 37 24.93 -35.09 32.61
CA GLN A 37 24.73 -33.75 33.15
C GLN A 37 25.28 -32.66 32.21
N LEU A 38 26.46 -32.87 31.62
CA LEU A 38 27.01 -31.94 30.63
C LEU A 38 26.11 -31.85 29.39
N GLN A 39 25.55 -32.98 28.95
CA GLN A 39 24.63 -33.03 27.81
C GLN A 39 23.26 -32.39 28.10
N SER A 40 22.74 -32.51 29.33
CA SER A 40 21.49 -31.81 29.71
C SER A 40 21.71 -30.30 29.86
N PHE A 41 22.85 -29.87 30.43
CA PHE A 41 23.23 -28.47 30.47
C PHE A 41 23.39 -27.86 29.07
N ALA A 42 24.07 -28.55 28.15
CA ALA A 42 24.20 -28.09 26.76
C ALA A 42 22.84 -27.93 26.04
N LYS A 43 21.89 -28.85 26.28
CA LYS A 43 20.51 -28.74 25.78
C LYS A 43 19.79 -27.52 26.37
N SER A 44 19.95 -27.29 27.67
CA SER A 44 19.34 -26.15 28.38
C SER A 44 19.91 -24.80 27.90
N HIS A 45 21.23 -24.70 27.73
CA HIS A 45 21.89 -23.51 27.18
C HIS A 45 21.37 -23.20 25.77
N LYS A 46 21.27 -24.20 24.88
CA LYS A 46 20.73 -24.00 23.54
C LYS A 46 19.29 -23.50 23.56
N PHE A 47 18.43 -24.08 24.40
CA PHE A 47 17.04 -23.62 24.55
C PHE A 47 16.97 -22.16 25.02
N LEU A 48 17.85 -21.75 25.95
CA LEU A 48 17.93 -20.36 26.41
C LEU A 48 18.40 -19.42 25.31
N GLU A 49 19.42 -19.82 24.52
CA GLU A 49 19.94 -19.07 23.38
C GLU A 49 18.87 -18.89 22.30
N ASP A 50 18.17 -19.96 21.91
CA ASP A 50 17.08 -19.93 20.93
C ASP A 50 15.92 -19.02 21.42
N ARG A 51 15.61 -19.02 22.72
CA ARG A 51 14.62 -18.11 23.33
C ARG A 51 15.07 -16.64 23.29
N MET A 52 16.31 -16.35 23.66
CA MET A 52 16.88 -14.98 23.60
C MET A 52 16.91 -14.46 22.17
N ARG A 53 17.31 -15.31 21.21
CA ARG A 53 17.31 -15.04 19.77
C ARG A 53 15.92 -14.69 19.26
N MET A 54 14.90 -15.46 19.66
CA MET A 54 13.50 -15.20 19.29
C MET A 54 12.97 -13.89 19.88
N GLN A 55 13.25 -13.59 21.15
CA GLN A 55 12.87 -12.32 21.78
C GLN A 55 13.53 -11.11 21.11
N HIS A 56 14.83 -11.19 20.83
CA HIS A 56 15.56 -10.14 20.11
C HIS A 56 14.98 -9.89 18.71
N LEU A 57 14.63 -10.95 17.97
CA LEU A 57 14.00 -10.84 16.65
C LEU A 57 12.63 -10.17 16.72
N GLY A 58 11.81 -10.50 17.73
CA GLY A 58 10.55 -9.82 18.03
C GLY A 58 10.74 -8.31 18.23
N TRP A 59 11.55 -7.92 19.22
CA TRP A 59 11.85 -6.51 19.49
C TRP A 59 12.43 -5.76 18.28
N THR A 60 13.26 -6.42 17.46
CA THR A 60 13.81 -5.84 16.22
C THR A 60 12.72 -5.61 15.16
N SER A 61 11.65 -6.40 15.17
CA SER A 61 10.47 -6.20 14.33
C SER A 61 9.60 -5.07 14.88
N ASP A 62 9.30 -5.08 16.18
CA ASP A 62 8.43 -4.09 16.82
C ASP A 62 9.00 -2.66 16.71
N VAL A 63 10.31 -2.50 16.97
CA VAL A 63 11.02 -1.22 16.79
C VAL A 63 10.98 -0.74 15.34
N ARG A 64 10.96 -1.65 14.35
CA ARG A 64 10.80 -1.29 12.93
C ARG A 64 9.38 -0.82 12.64
N ILE A 65 8.39 -1.59 13.05
CA ILE A 65 6.96 -1.28 12.86
C ILE A 65 6.63 0.10 13.46
N HIS A 66 7.06 0.37 14.69
CA HIS A 66 6.84 1.67 15.33
C HIS A 66 7.61 2.81 14.65
N LYS A 67 8.83 2.57 14.16
CA LYS A 67 9.59 3.57 13.38
C LYS A 67 8.89 3.92 12.07
N ASP A 68 8.32 2.92 11.39
CA ASP A 68 7.61 3.11 10.13
C ASP A 68 6.26 3.83 10.36
N GLN A 69 5.51 3.47 11.42
CA GLN A 69 4.32 4.18 11.89
C GLN A 69 4.61 5.66 12.21
N ILE A 70 5.66 5.95 12.99
CA ILE A 70 6.08 7.33 13.32
C ILE A 70 6.45 8.10 12.04
N SER A 71 7.06 7.44 11.06
CA SER A 71 7.42 8.05 9.78
C SER A 71 6.18 8.39 8.94
N GLN A 72 5.17 7.50 8.92
CA GLN A 72 3.88 7.73 8.28
C GLN A 72 3.11 8.90 8.94
N MET A 73 3.02 8.92 10.27
CA MET A 73 2.35 9.99 11.01
C MET A 73 3.00 11.35 10.76
N LYS A 74 4.33 11.42 10.70
CA LYS A 74 5.05 12.66 10.35
C LYS A 74 4.73 13.14 8.93
N GLY A 75 4.61 12.22 7.97
CA GLY A 75 4.19 12.54 6.60
C GLY A 75 2.78 13.15 6.54
N ILE A 76 1.84 12.57 7.29
CA ILE A 76 0.45 13.06 7.39
C ILE A 76 0.41 14.46 8.05
N LEU A 77 1.15 14.67 9.13
CA LEU A 77 1.18 15.94 9.85
C LEU A 77 1.72 17.08 8.98
N ILE A 78 2.83 16.85 8.25
CA ILE A 78 3.41 17.83 7.31
C ILE A 78 2.47 18.11 6.13
N PHE A 79 1.67 17.13 5.70
CA PHE A 79 0.66 17.34 4.66
C PHE A 79 -0.49 18.24 5.16
N GLU A 80 -1.01 17.98 6.36
CA GLU A 80 -2.12 18.73 6.93
C GLU A 80 -1.72 20.17 7.30
N GLU A 81 -0.50 20.37 7.81
CA GLU A 81 0.12 21.70 8.02
C GLU A 81 0.16 22.51 6.71
N LYS A 82 0.67 21.91 5.62
CA LYS A 82 0.74 22.57 4.30
C LYS A 82 -0.64 22.86 3.70
N LYS A 83 -1.62 22.00 3.96
CA LYS A 83 -3.01 22.20 3.55
C LYS A 83 -3.66 23.37 4.31
N GLN A 84 -3.39 23.51 5.61
CA GLN A 84 -3.84 24.67 6.39
C GLN A 84 -3.19 25.97 5.90
N LEU A 85 -1.88 25.97 5.65
CA LEU A 85 -1.17 27.12 5.06
C LEU A 85 -1.71 27.52 3.67
N LEU A 86 -2.08 26.54 2.84
CA LEU A 86 -2.66 26.80 1.52
C LEU A 86 -4.05 27.45 1.61
N GLU A 87 -4.93 26.95 2.49
CA GLU A 87 -6.26 27.53 2.70
C GLU A 87 -6.19 28.92 3.36
N ALA A 88 -5.22 29.16 4.25
CA ALA A 88 -4.94 30.49 4.80
C ALA A 88 -4.52 31.48 3.69
N ALA A 89 -3.51 31.14 2.89
CA ALA A 89 -3.04 32.00 1.80
C ALA A 89 -4.13 32.28 0.73
N LYS A 90 -5.05 31.33 0.52
CA LYS A 90 -6.24 31.47 -0.34
C LYS A 90 -7.29 32.40 0.28
N ALA A 91 -7.48 32.38 1.59
CA ALA A 91 -8.32 33.33 2.30
C ALA A 91 -7.74 34.75 2.23
N ASP A 92 -6.44 34.90 2.51
CA ASP A 92 -5.71 36.19 2.43
C ASP A 92 -5.78 36.81 1.02
N LEU A 93 -5.61 35.99 -0.02
CA LEU A 93 -5.75 36.41 -1.41
C LEU A 93 -7.17 36.90 -1.72
N THR A 94 -8.19 36.19 -1.23
CA THR A 94 -9.60 36.55 -1.41
C THR A 94 -9.95 37.85 -0.69
N LEU A 95 -9.45 38.02 0.54
CA LEU A 95 -9.57 39.25 1.32
C LEU A 95 -8.88 40.43 0.63
N GLY A 96 -7.66 40.24 0.11
CA GLY A 96 -6.91 41.25 -0.63
C GLY A 96 -7.56 41.65 -1.97
N PHE A 97 -8.29 40.74 -2.63
CA PHE A 97 -9.15 41.10 -3.76
C PHE A 97 -10.32 41.98 -3.31
N LYS A 98 -11.07 41.57 -2.27
CA LYS A 98 -12.22 42.32 -1.77
C LYS A 98 -11.85 43.69 -1.18
N GLN A 99 -10.69 43.82 -0.54
CA GLN A 99 -10.17 45.10 -0.07
C GLN A 99 -9.85 46.04 -1.23
N ARG A 100 -9.24 45.53 -2.32
CA ARG A 100 -8.97 46.34 -3.54
C ARG A 100 -10.26 46.77 -4.23
N GLU A 101 -11.24 45.87 -4.32
CA GLU A 101 -12.57 46.13 -4.88
C GLU A 101 -13.30 47.23 -4.09
N ALA A 102 -13.30 47.15 -2.76
CA ALA A 102 -13.87 48.18 -1.88
C ALA A 102 -13.16 49.54 -2.02
N SER A 103 -11.81 49.56 -2.04
CA SER A 103 -11.04 50.81 -2.24
C SER A 103 -11.31 51.45 -3.60
N MET A 104 -11.49 50.66 -4.65
CA MET A 104 -11.82 51.15 -5.99
C MET A 104 -13.25 51.71 -6.05
N LEU A 105 -14.22 51.03 -5.46
CA LEU A 105 -15.60 51.53 -5.35
C LEU A 105 -15.68 52.83 -4.52
N LYS A 106 -14.89 52.94 -3.45
CA LYS A 106 -14.78 54.16 -2.65
C LYS A 106 -14.23 55.33 -3.48
N LEU A 107 -13.16 55.13 -4.25
CA LEU A 107 -12.58 56.16 -5.10
C LEU A 107 -13.55 56.63 -6.20
N ILE A 108 -14.32 55.70 -6.80
CA ILE A 108 -15.36 56.03 -7.78
C ILE A 108 -16.47 56.87 -7.11
N LEU A 109 -16.91 56.47 -5.92
CA LEU A 109 -17.95 57.19 -5.17
C LEU A 109 -17.51 58.60 -4.82
N GLU A 110 -16.31 58.78 -4.26
CA GLU A 110 -15.72 60.09 -3.95
C GLU A 110 -15.66 60.99 -5.19
N HIS A 111 -15.17 60.46 -6.33
CA HIS A 111 -15.14 61.21 -7.59
C HIS A 111 -16.54 61.63 -8.07
N THR A 112 -17.56 60.77 -7.93
CA THR A 112 -18.95 61.13 -8.29
C THR A 112 -19.62 62.09 -7.30
N GLU A 113 -19.17 62.14 -6.05
CA GLU A 113 -19.62 63.15 -5.07
C GLU A 113 -19.03 64.53 -5.39
N ASP A 114 -17.75 64.59 -5.79
CA ASP A 114 -17.10 65.80 -6.30
C ASP A 114 -17.80 66.33 -7.57
N GLU A 115 -18.02 65.48 -8.58
CA GLU A 115 -18.75 65.84 -9.80
C GLU A 115 -20.17 66.35 -9.49
N LEU A 116 -20.88 65.69 -8.56
CA LEU A 116 -22.22 66.10 -8.14
C LEU A 116 -22.21 67.45 -7.39
N ALA A 117 -21.14 67.78 -6.67
CA ALA A 117 -20.97 69.09 -6.05
C ALA A 117 -20.75 70.20 -7.11
N ASP A 118 -19.88 69.95 -8.09
CA ASP A 118 -19.66 70.86 -9.22
C ASP A 118 -20.94 71.10 -10.04
N PHE A 119 -21.70 70.04 -10.35
CA PHE A 119 -22.99 70.19 -11.04
C PHE A 119 -24.00 71.00 -10.24
N LYS A 120 -24.08 70.83 -8.91
CA LYS A 120 -24.96 71.66 -8.05
C LYS A 120 -24.55 73.13 -8.07
N ALA A 121 -23.26 73.42 -7.93
CA ALA A 121 -22.75 74.80 -8.00
C ALA A 121 -23.04 75.46 -9.36
N TRP A 122 -22.92 74.71 -10.46
CA TRP A 122 -23.34 75.16 -11.80
C TRP A 122 -24.85 75.47 -11.88
N PHE A 123 -25.71 74.60 -11.34
CA PHE A 123 -27.16 74.83 -11.31
C PHE A 123 -27.57 76.03 -10.44
N GLU A 124 -26.94 76.22 -9.28
CA GLU A 124 -27.18 77.37 -8.40
C GLU A 124 -26.76 78.68 -9.09
N TYR A 125 -25.59 78.72 -9.73
CA TYR A 125 -25.14 79.86 -10.52
C TYR A 125 -26.09 80.18 -11.68
N LEU A 126 -26.56 79.16 -12.42
CA LEU A 126 -27.54 79.35 -13.49
C LEU A 126 -28.90 79.87 -12.96
N SER A 127 -29.35 79.38 -11.81
CA SER A 127 -30.62 79.82 -11.19
C SER A 127 -30.54 81.24 -10.63
N GLN A 128 -29.42 81.65 -10.04
CA GLN A 128 -29.18 83.04 -9.66
C GLN A 128 -29.16 83.95 -10.90
N LYS A 129 -28.55 83.47 -11.99
CA LYS A 129 -28.46 84.22 -13.25
C LYS A 129 -29.80 84.39 -13.97
N SER A 130 -30.73 83.44 -13.85
CA SER A 130 -32.11 83.62 -14.34
C SER A 130 -32.96 84.49 -13.40
N SER A 131 -32.79 84.37 -12.07
CA SER A 131 -33.52 85.19 -11.09
C SER A 131 -33.20 86.68 -11.18
N ASN A 132 -32.02 87.05 -11.68
CA ASN A 132 -31.60 88.45 -11.88
C ASN A 132 -32.03 89.03 -13.24
N GLY A 133 -32.92 88.36 -13.97
CA GLY A 133 -33.39 88.77 -15.30
C GLY A 133 -34.68 89.61 -15.32
N GLU A 134 -35.43 89.68 -14.21
CA GLU A 134 -36.78 90.26 -14.17
C GLU A 134 -36.92 91.45 -13.21
N ASP A 135 -36.20 92.56 -13.48
CA ASP A 135 -36.67 93.88 -13.03
C ASP A 135 -36.16 95.03 -13.93
N GLN A 136 -37.06 95.56 -14.78
CA GLN A 136 -37.05 96.89 -15.45
C GLN A 136 -38.12 96.89 -16.56
N GLY A 137 -39.40 96.83 -16.17
CA GLY A 137 -40.53 96.96 -17.09
C GLY A 137 -41.05 98.40 -17.16
N THR A 138 -41.00 99.05 -18.33
CA THR A 138 -41.78 100.26 -18.60
C THR A 138 -42.46 100.19 -19.96
N VAL A 139 -43.80 100.10 -19.94
CA VAL A 139 -44.67 100.20 -21.12
C VAL A 139 -44.66 101.64 -21.65
N SER A 140 -44.65 101.79 -22.98
CA SER A 140 -45.18 102.99 -23.63
C SER A 140 -45.89 102.62 -24.95
N LYS A 141 -46.79 103.50 -25.39
CA LYS A 141 -47.85 103.23 -26.37
C LYS A 141 -47.59 103.82 -27.75
N ASP A 142 -48.24 103.19 -28.74
CA ASP A 142 -48.91 103.76 -29.91
C ASP A 142 -48.36 105.06 -30.53
N THR A 143 -47.87 104.98 -31.76
CA THR A 143 -48.34 105.90 -32.82
C THR A 143 -48.04 105.37 -34.23
N ASP A 144 -49.09 105.12 -35.02
CA ASP A 144 -48.99 104.93 -36.46
C ASP A 144 -48.72 106.28 -37.15
N LEU A 145 -47.67 106.35 -37.99
CA LEU A 145 -47.70 107.19 -39.19
C LEU A 145 -46.88 106.56 -40.32
N LYS A 146 -47.52 106.37 -41.47
CA LYS A 146 -46.87 105.98 -42.72
C LYS A 146 -45.76 106.95 -43.10
N LYS A 147 -44.62 106.43 -43.54
CA LYS A 147 -43.94 107.01 -44.69
C LYS A 147 -43.35 105.94 -45.61
N GLU A 148 -43.79 106.00 -46.85
CA GLU A 148 -43.39 105.13 -47.96
C GLU A 148 -41.99 105.56 -48.45
N GLY A 149 -41.10 104.59 -48.71
CA GLY A 149 -39.69 104.86 -48.95
C GLY A 149 -38.94 103.64 -49.47
N THR A 150 -39.02 103.42 -50.78
CA THR A 150 -38.39 102.28 -51.47
C THR A 150 -36.86 102.34 -51.40
N ALA A 151 -36.24 101.37 -50.71
CA ALA A 151 -34.82 101.12 -50.81
C ALA A 151 -34.50 99.63 -50.54
N ASP A 152 -34.07 98.90 -51.57
CA ASP A 152 -33.25 97.70 -51.36
C ASP A 152 -31.95 98.12 -50.65
N SER A 153 -31.73 97.54 -49.47
CA SER A 153 -30.41 97.53 -48.85
C SER A 153 -30.23 96.25 -48.04
N GLY A 154 -30.25 95.11 -48.72
CA GLY A 154 -29.83 93.84 -48.13
C GLY A 154 -28.46 94.00 -47.45
N ARG A 155 -28.44 93.98 -46.11
CA ARG A 155 -27.23 94.19 -45.28
C ARG A 155 -26.23 93.05 -45.45
N LYS A 156 -25.52 93.05 -46.58
CA LYS A 156 -24.22 92.43 -46.75
C LYS A 156 -23.29 93.03 -45.71
N SER A 157 -23.10 92.34 -44.59
CA SER A 157 -21.93 92.55 -43.73
C SER A 157 -20.69 92.42 -44.61
N SER A 158 -19.91 93.50 -44.73
CA SER A 158 -18.78 93.61 -45.65
C SER A 158 -17.56 92.83 -45.15
N TRP A 159 -17.67 91.50 -45.12
CA TRP A 159 -16.54 90.60 -45.00
C TRP A 159 -15.80 90.59 -46.33
N ASN A 160 -14.50 90.90 -46.31
CA ASN A 160 -13.71 90.90 -47.53
C ASN A 160 -13.65 89.46 -48.09
N SER A 161 -13.75 89.32 -49.42
CA SER A 161 -13.68 88.01 -50.09
C SER A 161 -12.39 87.25 -49.75
N ALA A 162 -11.30 87.98 -49.50
CA ALA A 162 -10.01 87.43 -49.07
C ALA A 162 -10.10 86.67 -47.72
N ASP A 163 -10.69 87.28 -46.69
CA ASP A 163 -10.71 86.73 -45.33
C ASP A 163 -11.55 85.46 -45.22
N LYS A 164 -12.69 85.43 -45.94
CA LYS A 164 -13.58 84.27 -45.97
C LYS A 164 -12.95 83.06 -46.67
N ASN A 165 -12.19 83.30 -47.74
CA ASN A 165 -11.41 82.26 -48.42
C ASN A 165 -10.24 81.76 -47.54
N LYS A 166 -9.56 82.66 -46.83
CA LYS A 166 -8.43 82.33 -45.95
C LYS A 166 -8.84 81.42 -44.79
N CYS A 167 -9.91 81.77 -44.08
CA CYS A 167 -10.51 80.93 -43.03
C CYS A 167 -10.92 79.54 -43.58
N SER A 168 -11.49 79.50 -44.80
CA SER A 168 -11.84 78.23 -45.45
C SER A 168 -10.64 77.37 -45.86
N SER A 169 -9.45 77.94 -46.10
CA SER A 169 -8.22 77.17 -46.30
C SER A 169 -7.65 76.63 -44.98
N GLU A 170 -7.62 77.46 -43.94
CA GLU A 170 -7.06 77.08 -42.63
C GLU A 170 -7.82 75.89 -42.02
N ILE A 171 -9.16 75.94 -41.98
CA ILE A 171 -10.02 74.83 -41.52
C ILE A 171 -9.79 73.55 -42.35
N LYS A 172 -9.57 73.68 -43.66
CA LYS A 172 -9.36 72.54 -44.57
C LYS A 172 -8.02 71.84 -44.32
N ASP A 173 -6.99 72.59 -43.93
CA ASP A 173 -5.68 72.03 -43.59
C ASP A 173 -5.61 71.52 -42.14
N GLU A 174 -6.39 72.09 -41.22
CA GLU A 174 -6.62 71.49 -39.90
C GLU A 174 -7.34 70.13 -39.99
N LEU A 175 -8.39 70.01 -40.82
CA LEU A 175 -9.04 68.73 -41.11
C LEU A 175 -8.07 67.73 -41.76
N ARG A 176 -7.15 68.20 -42.61
CA ARG A 176 -6.09 67.37 -43.22
C ARG A 176 -5.10 66.86 -42.17
N ARG A 177 -4.69 67.72 -41.23
CA ARG A 177 -3.82 67.38 -40.09
C ARG A 177 -4.49 66.34 -39.17
N LEU A 178 -5.71 66.61 -38.75
CA LEU A 178 -6.49 65.73 -37.88
C LEU A 178 -6.73 64.34 -38.51
N LYS A 179 -6.98 64.28 -39.83
CA LYS A 179 -7.11 63.01 -40.55
C LYS A 179 -5.79 62.22 -40.58
N GLY A 180 -4.66 62.89 -40.79
CA GLY A 180 -3.33 62.26 -40.74
C GLY A 180 -2.94 61.78 -39.34
N GLU A 181 -3.31 62.53 -38.30
CA GLU A 181 -3.12 62.14 -36.89
C GLU A 181 -4.00 60.93 -36.53
N TYR A 182 -5.26 60.90 -36.98
CA TYR A 182 -6.14 59.75 -36.83
C TYR A 182 -5.63 58.50 -37.55
N GLU A 183 -5.18 58.62 -38.80
CA GLU A 183 -4.61 57.51 -39.58
C GLU A 183 -3.32 56.96 -38.94
N LYS A 184 -2.46 57.85 -38.42
CA LYS A 184 -1.27 57.47 -37.65
C LYS A 184 -1.65 56.72 -36.37
N LEU A 185 -2.60 57.23 -35.59
CA LEU A 185 -3.06 56.60 -34.34
C LEU A 185 -3.71 55.23 -34.61
N ALA A 186 -4.48 55.11 -35.69
CA ALA A 186 -5.06 53.84 -36.12
C ALA A 186 -3.98 52.80 -36.48
N LEU A 187 -2.94 53.20 -37.23
CA LEU A 187 -1.81 52.32 -37.55
C LEU A 187 -1.04 51.89 -36.29
N GLU A 188 -0.78 52.81 -35.36
CA GLU A 188 -0.14 52.52 -34.08
C GLU A 188 -0.95 51.50 -33.27
N LYS A 189 -2.27 51.73 -33.11
CA LYS A 189 -3.16 50.82 -32.39
C LYS A 189 -3.34 49.47 -33.09
N CYS A 190 -3.37 49.41 -34.42
CA CYS A 190 -3.33 48.14 -35.17
C CYS A 190 -2.04 47.36 -34.92
N SER A 191 -0.89 48.04 -34.75
CA SER A 191 0.38 47.38 -34.42
C SER A 191 0.39 46.84 -32.98
N GLU A 192 -0.16 47.60 -32.02
CA GLU A 192 -0.30 47.20 -30.61
C GLU A 192 -1.22 45.98 -30.46
N VAL A 193 -2.41 46.01 -31.10
CA VAL A 193 -3.33 44.87 -31.15
C VAL A 193 -2.67 43.64 -31.79
N SER A 194 -1.87 43.82 -32.84
CA SER A 194 -1.13 42.71 -33.48
C SER A 194 -0.09 42.09 -32.55
N ALA A 195 0.63 42.91 -31.77
CA ALA A 195 1.60 42.46 -30.78
C ALA A 195 0.93 41.70 -29.63
N LEU A 196 -0.16 42.24 -29.07
CA LEU A 196 -0.95 41.59 -28.00
C LEU A 196 -1.56 40.25 -28.45
N LEU A 197 -1.97 40.13 -29.73
CA LEU A 197 -2.47 38.88 -30.30
C LEU A 197 -1.35 37.83 -30.45
N ALA A 198 -0.13 38.26 -30.78
CA ALA A 198 1.05 37.38 -30.79
C ALA A 198 1.45 36.92 -29.37
N GLU A 199 1.43 37.83 -28.39
CA GLU A 199 1.69 37.49 -26.98
C GLU A 199 0.63 36.52 -26.43
N LYS A 200 -0.66 36.78 -26.69
CA LYS A 200 -1.76 35.86 -26.32
C LYS A 200 -1.53 34.46 -26.88
N LYS A 201 -1.10 34.33 -28.15
CA LYS A 201 -0.76 33.03 -28.76
C LYS A 201 0.42 32.35 -28.07
N PHE A 202 1.46 33.11 -27.72
CA PHE A 202 2.62 32.58 -26.99
C PHE A 202 2.24 32.09 -25.58
N VAL A 203 1.56 32.91 -24.78
CA VAL A 203 1.11 32.55 -23.44
C VAL A 203 0.16 31.34 -23.46
N TRP A 204 -0.76 31.28 -24.43
CA TRP A 204 -1.65 30.12 -24.62
C TRP A 204 -0.87 28.84 -24.95
N ASN A 205 0.15 28.92 -25.81
CA ASN A 205 1.01 27.77 -26.12
C ASN A 205 1.79 27.28 -24.88
N GLN A 206 2.36 28.20 -24.11
CA GLN A 206 3.05 27.89 -22.84
C GLN A 206 2.11 27.23 -21.82
N TYR A 207 0.88 27.74 -21.71
CA TYR A 207 -0.17 27.16 -20.86
C TYR A 207 -0.49 25.72 -21.30
N ASN A 208 -0.76 25.48 -22.58
CA ASN A 208 -1.13 24.16 -23.09
C ASN A 208 0.00 23.13 -22.90
N MET A 209 1.26 23.53 -23.09
CA MET A 209 2.41 22.66 -22.79
C MET A 209 2.40 22.27 -21.31
N MET A 210 2.32 23.25 -20.40
CA MET A 210 2.29 23.03 -18.96
C MET A 210 1.11 22.14 -18.51
N ASP A 211 -0.09 22.39 -19.03
CA ASP A 211 -1.31 21.63 -18.75
C ASP A 211 -1.20 20.17 -19.23
N SER A 212 -0.63 19.95 -20.41
CA SER A 212 -0.34 18.60 -20.91
C SER A 212 0.67 17.86 -20.03
N ASP A 213 1.69 18.58 -19.54
CA ASP A 213 2.74 18.06 -18.67
C ASP A 213 2.18 17.62 -17.30
N TYR A 214 1.30 18.43 -16.70
CA TYR A 214 0.60 18.07 -15.46
C TYR A 214 -0.42 16.95 -15.68
N SER A 215 -1.16 16.94 -16.79
CA SER A 215 -2.07 15.85 -17.16
C SER A 215 -1.35 14.51 -17.32
N ASN A 216 -0.16 14.51 -17.92
CA ASN A 216 0.69 13.32 -18.06
C ASN A 216 1.26 12.85 -16.71
N LYS A 217 1.70 13.78 -15.86
CA LYS A 217 2.14 13.48 -14.47
C LYS A 217 1.00 12.92 -13.62
N LEU A 218 -0.23 13.41 -13.80
CA LEU A 218 -1.43 12.91 -13.12
C LEU A 218 -1.79 11.49 -13.58
N ARG A 219 -1.84 11.23 -14.90
CA ARG A 219 -2.10 9.89 -15.45
C ARG A 219 -1.07 8.85 -14.99
N THR A 220 0.22 9.20 -14.98
CA THR A 220 1.27 8.27 -14.53
C THR A 220 1.16 7.95 -13.04
N LYS A 221 0.80 8.94 -12.19
CA LYS A 221 0.53 8.70 -10.77
C LYS A 221 -0.75 7.89 -10.53
N GLN A 222 -1.79 8.08 -11.35
CA GLN A 222 -3.00 7.26 -11.30
C GLN A 222 -2.69 5.79 -11.62
N ALA A 223 -1.93 5.51 -12.69
CA ALA A 223 -1.53 4.15 -13.06
C ALA A 223 -0.60 3.49 -12.01
N ASP A 224 0.30 4.26 -11.36
CA ASP A 224 1.10 3.79 -10.23
C ASP A 224 0.20 3.36 -9.04
N LEU A 225 -0.85 4.13 -8.73
CA LEU A 225 -1.80 3.86 -7.65
C LEU A 225 -2.68 2.64 -7.95
N GLU A 226 -3.22 2.52 -9.16
CA GLU A 226 -4.00 1.34 -9.59
C GLU A 226 -3.17 0.05 -9.49
N LYS A 227 -1.91 0.11 -9.94
CA LYS A 227 -0.94 -0.99 -9.84
C LYS A 227 -0.54 -1.32 -8.39
N ALA A 228 -0.59 -0.35 -7.47
CA ALA A 228 -0.42 -0.59 -6.04
C ALA A 228 -1.68 -1.22 -5.43
N ASN A 229 -2.87 -0.76 -5.83
CA ASN A 229 -4.15 -1.25 -5.32
C ASN A 229 -4.39 -2.74 -5.68
N GLU A 230 -4.12 -3.15 -6.92
CA GLU A 230 -4.22 -4.57 -7.30
C GLU A 230 -3.20 -5.45 -6.55
N LYS A 231 -2.02 -4.94 -6.17
CA LYS A 231 -1.09 -5.67 -5.28
C LYS A 231 -1.66 -5.81 -3.86
N ILE A 232 -2.28 -4.77 -3.31
CA ILE A 232 -2.93 -4.81 -1.99
C ILE A 232 -4.05 -5.86 -2.01
N LYS A 233 -4.91 -5.85 -3.04
CA LYS A 233 -5.98 -6.82 -3.25
C LYS A 233 -5.49 -8.27 -3.31
N VAL A 234 -4.40 -8.55 -4.05
CA VAL A 234 -3.76 -9.88 -4.09
C VAL A 234 -3.21 -10.28 -2.71
N LEU A 235 -2.60 -9.36 -1.96
CA LEU A 235 -2.12 -9.61 -0.60
C LEU A 235 -3.27 -9.88 0.39
N VAL A 236 -4.39 -9.16 0.27
CA VAL A 236 -5.60 -9.36 1.09
C VAL A 236 -6.19 -10.74 0.84
N SER A 237 -6.42 -11.13 -0.42
CA SER A 237 -6.95 -12.48 -0.71
C SER A 237 -5.99 -13.61 -0.30
N SER A 238 -4.67 -13.40 -0.37
CA SER A 238 -3.70 -14.34 0.17
C SER A 238 -3.75 -14.43 1.70
N MET A 239 -4.06 -13.34 2.41
CA MET A 239 -4.20 -13.29 3.86
C MET A 239 -5.50 -14.00 4.31
N GLU A 240 -6.61 -13.73 3.63
CA GLU A 240 -7.91 -14.39 3.83
C GLU A 240 -7.82 -15.90 3.62
N GLN A 241 -7.09 -16.35 2.59
CA GLN A 241 -6.85 -17.77 2.34
C GLN A 241 -6.02 -18.42 3.45
N LEU A 242 -4.92 -17.80 3.89
CA LEU A 242 -4.08 -18.32 4.99
C LEU A 242 -4.83 -18.34 6.32
N GLN A 243 -5.68 -17.34 6.59
CA GLN A 243 -6.53 -17.31 7.78
C GLN A 243 -7.58 -18.43 7.75
N SER A 244 -8.15 -18.73 6.58
CA SER A 244 -9.09 -19.84 6.38
C SER A 244 -8.40 -21.20 6.59
N GLU A 245 -7.23 -21.42 6.00
CA GLU A 245 -6.43 -22.63 6.17
C GLU A 245 -5.98 -22.84 7.63
N LYS A 246 -5.66 -21.74 8.35
CA LYS A 246 -5.39 -21.78 9.79
C LYS A 246 -6.60 -22.28 10.58
N ASN A 247 -7.78 -21.69 10.36
CA ASN A 247 -9.00 -22.07 11.09
C ASN A 247 -9.37 -23.54 10.83
N GLU A 248 -9.16 -24.05 9.62
CA GLU A 248 -9.35 -25.48 9.29
C GLU A 248 -8.37 -26.38 10.06
N LYS A 249 -7.09 -25.97 10.20
CA LYS A 249 -6.08 -26.70 10.98
C LYS A 249 -6.38 -26.67 12.48
N ASP A 250 -6.74 -25.52 13.04
CA ASP A 250 -7.11 -25.37 14.45
C ASP A 250 -8.34 -26.24 14.80
N SER A 251 -9.29 -26.36 13.87
CA SER A 251 -10.45 -27.27 14.00
C SER A 251 -10.02 -28.74 14.04
N LYS A 252 -9.10 -29.16 13.14
CA LYS A 252 -8.58 -30.54 13.11
C LYS A 252 -7.69 -30.87 14.31
N ILE A 253 -6.96 -29.89 14.85
CA ILE A 253 -6.22 -30.05 16.10
C ILE A 253 -7.19 -30.35 17.24
N SER A 254 -8.27 -29.56 17.36
CA SER A 254 -9.32 -29.76 18.38
C SER A 254 -9.97 -31.16 18.27
N GLU A 255 -10.23 -31.63 17.04
CA GLU A 255 -10.78 -32.98 16.79
C GLU A 255 -9.80 -34.10 17.21
N LEU A 256 -8.50 -33.92 16.97
CA LEU A 256 -7.46 -34.86 17.36
C LEU A 256 -7.22 -34.86 18.87
N GLU A 257 -7.27 -33.69 19.52
CA GLU A 257 -7.16 -33.56 20.98
C GLU A 257 -8.30 -34.28 21.71
N SER A 258 -9.54 -34.15 21.21
CA SER A 258 -10.68 -34.94 21.72
C SER A 258 -10.42 -36.45 21.59
N LYS A 259 -9.98 -36.91 20.42
CA LYS A 259 -9.69 -38.34 20.17
C LYS A 259 -8.55 -38.88 21.02
N VAL A 260 -7.56 -38.06 21.35
CA VAL A 260 -6.50 -38.42 22.30
C VAL A 260 -7.07 -38.57 23.71
N ALA A 261 -7.89 -37.61 24.18
CA ALA A 261 -8.53 -37.68 25.49
C ALA A 261 -9.44 -38.93 25.63
N ASP A 262 -10.20 -39.28 24.59
CA ASP A 262 -11.03 -40.49 24.56
C ASP A 262 -10.18 -41.77 24.66
N MET A 263 -9.07 -41.85 23.90
CA MET A 263 -8.14 -42.98 23.96
C MET A 263 -7.40 -43.07 25.30
N GLU A 264 -7.04 -41.94 25.91
CA GLU A 264 -6.43 -41.91 27.25
C GLU A 264 -7.41 -42.38 28.31
N ALA A 265 -8.66 -41.90 28.28
CA ALA A 265 -9.72 -42.35 29.18
C ALA A 265 -9.93 -43.87 29.10
N GLU A 266 -10.08 -44.42 27.89
CA GLU A 266 -10.22 -45.86 27.65
C GLU A 266 -8.96 -46.63 28.08
N THR A 267 -7.76 -46.09 27.87
CA THR A 267 -6.51 -46.67 28.37
C THR A 267 -6.48 -46.73 29.90
N THR A 268 -6.97 -45.70 30.61
CA THR A 268 -7.10 -45.78 32.08
C THR A 268 -8.18 -46.76 32.54
N ARG A 269 -9.24 -46.97 31.74
CA ARG A 269 -10.30 -47.96 32.01
C ARG A 269 -9.73 -49.38 31.92
N LEU A 270 -9.06 -49.71 30.82
CA LEU A 270 -8.44 -51.00 30.58
C LEU A 270 -7.33 -51.32 31.60
N ASN A 271 -6.53 -50.33 32.01
CA ASN A 271 -5.51 -50.54 33.06
C ASN A 271 -6.13 -50.87 34.43
N LYS A 272 -7.29 -50.30 34.79
CA LYS A 272 -8.03 -50.68 36.00
C LYS A 272 -8.57 -52.11 35.91
N GLU A 273 -9.12 -52.47 34.75
CA GLU A 273 -9.66 -53.80 34.46
C GLU A 273 -8.56 -54.89 34.54
N ILE A 274 -7.40 -54.66 33.91
CA ILE A 274 -6.20 -55.51 34.00
C ILE A 274 -5.73 -55.64 35.45
N SER A 275 -5.74 -54.55 36.23
CA SER A 275 -5.34 -54.57 37.64
C SER A 275 -6.29 -55.41 38.51
N GLY A 276 -7.61 -55.31 38.27
CA GLY A 276 -8.62 -56.14 38.93
C GLY A 276 -8.47 -57.62 38.61
N LEU A 277 -8.41 -57.97 37.32
CA LEU A 277 -8.20 -59.35 36.86
C LEU A 277 -6.89 -59.94 37.38
N SER A 278 -5.82 -59.14 37.51
CA SER A 278 -4.55 -59.59 38.09
C SER A 278 -4.67 -59.92 39.58
N ALA A 279 -5.44 -59.16 40.34
CA ALA A 279 -5.70 -59.44 41.76
C ALA A 279 -6.58 -60.68 41.96
N GLU A 280 -7.57 -60.89 41.08
CA GLU A 280 -8.40 -62.11 41.06
C GLU A 280 -7.56 -63.36 40.71
N LEU A 281 -6.69 -63.27 39.69
CA LEU A 281 -5.78 -64.35 39.31
C LEU A 281 -4.85 -64.77 40.46
N GLU A 282 -4.27 -63.81 41.17
CA GLU A 282 -3.37 -64.10 42.29
C GLU A 282 -4.14 -64.60 43.54
N SER A 283 -5.41 -64.22 43.68
CA SER A 283 -6.32 -64.79 44.71
C SER A 283 -6.63 -66.27 44.43
N LEU A 284 -7.00 -66.60 43.18
CA LEU A 284 -7.17 -67.98 42.72
C LEU A 284 -5.87 -68.79 42.86
N ARG A 285 -4.70 -68.18 42.60
CA ARG A 285 -3.39 -68.82 42.75
C ARG A 285 -3.07 -69.20 44.19
N ARG A 286 -3.40 -68.33 45.16
CA ARG A 286 -3.27 -68.62 46.60
C ARG A 286 -4.18 -69.79 46.98
N LEU A 287 -5.47 -69.69 46.65
CA LEU A 287 -6.47 -70.73 46.94
C LEU A 287 -6.11 -72.10 46.31
N ARG A 288 -5.41 -72.11 45.16
CA ARG A 288 -4.85 -73.33 44.57
C ARG A 288 -3.62 -73.86 45.33
N ASN A 289 -2.74 -72.99 45.79
CA ASN A 289 -1.53 -73.38 46.54
C ASN A 289 -1.90 -73.95 47.93
N ASP A 290 -2.94 -73.41 48.56
CA ASP A 290 -3.45 -73.85 49.87
C ASP A 290 -4.07 -75.27 49.83
N GLN A 291 -4.32 -75.83 48.64
CA GLN A 291 -4.78 -77.22 48.45
C GLN A 291 -3.64 -78.21 48.11
N VAL A 292 -2.37 -77.79 48.05
CA VAL A 292 -1.26 -78.69 47.68
C VAL A 292 -0.64 -79.38 48.90
N THR A 293 -1.24 -80.50 49.30
CA THR A 293 -0.60 -81.46 50.22
C THR A 293 0.60 -82.12 49.53
N PRO A 294 1.82 -82.11 50.11
CA PRO A 294 3.01 -82.67 49.48
C PRO A 294 3.08 -84.20 49.65
N VAL A 295 2.29 -84.94 48.86
CA VAL A 295 2.35 -86.41 48.84
C VAL A 295 3.51 -86.88 47.97
N LEU A 296 4.64 -87.24 48.62
CA LEU A 296 5.63 -88.15 48.01
C LEU A 296 4.96 -89.48 47.64
N ASN A 297 5.36 -90.07 46.52
CA ASN A 297 5.52 -91.52 46.43
C ASN A 297 6.47 -91.94 45.29
N HIS A 298 7.03 -93.15 45.40
CA HIS A 298 8.11 -93.69 44.58
C HIS A 298 7.63 -94.88 43.69
N CYS A 299 8.59 -95.42 42.91
CA CYS A 299 8.56 -96.70 42.17
C CYS A 299 7.76 -96.72 40.85
N THR A 300 8.17 -97.25 39.67
CA THR A 300 9.23 -98.18 39.16
C THR A 300 8.79 -99.61 38.84
N GLU A 301 8.51 -99.91 37.55
CA GLU A 301 8.94 -101.10 36.76
C GLU A 301 8.56 -100.84 35.27
N LYS A 302 9.35 -101.06 34.19
CA LYS A 302 9.92 -102.27 33.54
C LYS A 302 8.87 -103.36 33.17
N ALA A 303 8.87 -103.98 31.98
CA ALA A 303 9.64 -103.73 30.73
C ALA A 303 9.12 -104.57 29.52
N LYS A 304 9.37 -104.12 28.26
CA LYS A 304 9.36 -104.87 26.97
C LYS A 304 7.97 -105.41 26.52
N THR A 305 7.59 -105.65 25.24
CA THR A 305 8.15 -105.55 23.86
C THR A 305 6.95 -105.50 22.86
N SER A 306 6.99 -105.37 21.52
CA SER A 306 8.01 -105.25 20.44
C SER A 306 7.35 -104.72 19.12
N ASP A 307 8.13 -104.68 18.04
CA ASP A 307 7.85 -104.61 16.59
C ASP A 307 6.53 -105.25 16.07
N LEU A 308 5.98 -104.93 14.87
CA LEU A 308 6.49 -104.18 13.70
C LEU A 308 5.31 -103.60 12.86
N GLY A 309 5.47 -102.45 12.17
CA GLY A 309 4.47 -101.99 11.19
C GLY A 309 4.70 -100.61 10.56
N ASN A 310 5.03 -100.56 9.27
CA ASN A 310 5.20 -99.31 8.50
C ASN A 310 3.83 -98.63 8.21
N THR A 311 3.75 -97.30 8.05
CA THR A 311 3.97 -96.63 6.74
C THR A 311 4.24 -95.11 6.88
N LYS A 312 4.91 -94.54 5.88
CA LYS A 312 5.52 -93.19 5.82
C LYS A 312 4.51 -92.09 5.48
N SER A 313 4.71 -90.84 5.95
CA SER A 313 4.82 -89.65 5.07
C SER A 313 5.26 -88.34 5.76
N ILE A 314 6.42 -87.81 5.34
CA ILE A 314 6.75 -86.41 4.98
C ILE A 314 6.44 -85.21 5.94
N ARG A 315 7.45 -84.33 6.06
CA ARG A 315 7.47 -82.99 6.69
C ARG A 315 6.39 -82.02 6.17
N THR A 316 6.08 -80.96 6.94
CA THR A 316 6.50 -79.56 6.64
C THR A 316 5.99 -78.54 7.68
N ARG A 317 6.87 -77.61 8.12
CA ARG A 317 6.48 -76.39 8.88
C ARG A 317 5.81 -75.38 7.94
N ARG A 318 4.79 -74.65 8.40
CA ARG A 318 4.48 -73.30 7.92
C ARG A 318 3.79 -72.45 9.00
N ASN A 319 3.99 -71.15 8.91
CA ASN A 319 3.38 -70.14 9.78
C ASN A 319 1.99 -69.77 9.23
N MET A 320 1.09 -69.30 10.09
CA MET A 320 -0.18 -68.69 9.66
C MET A 320 -0.11 -67.17 9.73
N ASN A 321 -0.28 -66.52 8.58
CA ASN A 321 -0.84 -65.18 8.49
C ASN A 321 -2.28 -65.35 7.97
N LEU A 322 -3.25 -64.60 8.51
CA LEU A 322 -4.57 -64.46 7.89
C LEU A 322 -4.97 -62.99 7.86
N ASN A 323 -5.59 -62.59 6.74
CA ASN A 323 -5.96 -61.22 6.45
C ASN A 323 -7.38 -60.91 6.91
N LYS A 324 -7.69 -59.61 6.99
CA LYS A 324 -9.07 -59.10 7.04
C LYS A 324 -9.72 -59.26 5.67
N GLU A 325 -11.01 -59.57 5.64
CA GLU A 325 -11.90 -59.23 4.52
C GLU A 325 -13.27 -58.83 5.09
N ILE A 326 -14.06 -58.09 4.30
CA ILE A 326 -15.26 -57.36 4.75
C ILE A 326 -16.50 -57.98 4.12
N CYS A 327 -17.63 -57.96 4.83
CA CYS A 327 -18.92 -58.34 4.28
C CYS A 327 -20.00 -57.30 4.64
N THR A 328 -20.88 -57.00 3.69
CA THR A 328 -22.01 -56.06 3.80
C THR A 328 -23.22 -56.63 3.05
N PRO A 329 -24.42 -56.67 3.65
CA PRO A 329 -25.63 -57.12 2.95
C PRO A 329 -26.60 -55.99 2.53
N ASP A 330 -27.44 -56.36 1.56
CA ASP A 330 -28.79 -55.85 1.22
C ASP A 330 -29.02 -54.56 0.41
N ALA A 331 -30.01 -54.67 -0.50
CA ALA A 331 -30.50 -53.67 -1.45
C ALA A 331 -32.03 -53.81 -1.65
N PRO A 332 -32.74 -52.74 -2.06
CA PRO A 332 -33.62 -52.78 -3.26
C PRO A 332 -33.66 -51.40 -4.02
N ALA A 333 -34.24 -51.22 -5.23
CA ALA A 333 -34.65 -52.06 -6.37
C ALA A 333 -34.79 -51.16 -7.65
N PRO A 334 -34.84 -51.69 -8.90
CA PRO A 334 -34.52 -50.89 -10.11
C PRO A 334 -35.66 -50.62 -11.13
N ALA A 335 -35.44 -49.63 -12.00
CA ALA A 335 -36.07 -49.43 -13.32
C ALA A 335 -34.99 -48.85 -14.29
N LYS A 336 -34.71 -49.44 -15.48
CA LYS A 336 -35.39 -49.28 -16.80
C LYS A 336 -35.38 -47.82 -17.32
N SER A 337 -35.01 -47.51 -18.58
CA SER A 337 -34.60 -48.34 -19.75
C SER A 337 -34.11 -47.51 -20.95
N SER A 338 -33.34 -48.12 -21.88
CA SER A 338 -32.99 -47.61 -23.24
C SER A 338 -32.04 -46.38 -23.29
N GLU A 339 -31.37 -46.01 -24.39
CA GLU A 339 -31.42 -46.53 -25.77
C GLU A 339 -30.07 -46.50 -26.54
N LYS A 340 -29.65 -47.69 -27.00
CA LYS A 340 -29.11 -48.03 -28.34
C LYS A 340 -28.49 -46.91 -29.24
N GLY A 341 -27.18 -46.99 -29.50
CA GLY A 341 -26.52 -46.25 -30.60
C GLY A 341 -25.11 -46.76 -30.94
N THR A 342 -24.92 -47.39 -32.12
CA THR A 342 -23.65 -48.06 -32.49
C THR A 342 -23.13 -47.65 -33.87
N LYS A 343 -21.81 -47.38 -33.94
CA LYS A 343 -20.83 -47.60 -35.04
C LYS A 343 -19.58 -46.73 -34.77
N SER A 344 -18.36 -47.18 -34.46
CA SER A 344 -17.49 -48.26 -34.97
C SER A 344 -16.55 -47.84 -36.11
N LEU A 345 -15.23 -47.77 -35.85
CA LEU A 345 -14.18 -48.41 -36.68
C LEU A 345 -12.77 -48.38 -36.04
N LYS A 346 -12.30 -49.59 -35.65
CA LYS A 346 -10.91 -50.11 -35.56
C LYS A 346 -9.72 -49.21 -35.15
N ARG A 347 -9.13 -49.57 -33.97
CA ARG A 347 -7.72 -50.02 -33.71
C ARG A 347 -6.55 -49.08 -34.13
N LYS A 348 -5.42 -48.99 -33.38
CA LYS A 348 -4.78 -49.95 -32.45
C LYS A 348 -3.83 -49.23 -31.45
N GLU A 349 -3.34 -49.98 -30.46
CA GLU A 349 -2.19 -49.69 -29.57
C GLU A 349 -2.39 -48.67 -28.42
N VAL A 350 -1.40 -48.67 -27.50
CA VAL A 350 -1.44 -48.38 -26.03
C VAL A 350 0.01 -48.03 -25.60
N PRO A 351 0.32 -47.25 -24.53
CA PRO A 351 -0.51 -46.77 -23.41
C PRO A 351 -0.57 -45.23 -23.24
N ALA A 352 -1.22 -44.80 -22.14
CA ALA A 352 -1.47 -43.42 -21.75
C ALA A 352 -0.22 -42.55 -21.49
N GLU A 353 -0.34 -41.26 -21.84
CA GLU A 353 0.50 -40.17 -21.33
C GLU A 353 -0.29 -39.30 -20.32
N ILE A 354 0.28 -39.09 -19.13
CA ILE A 354 -0.05 -37.96 -18.25
C ILE A 354 1.30 -37.42 -17.71
N PRO A 355 1.84 -36.32 -18.26
CA PRO A 355 3.14 -35.80 -17.84
C PRO A 355 3.11 -34.99 -16.54
N THR A 356 3.72 -35.56 -15.49
CA THR A 356 4.62 -34.92 -14.50
C THR A 356 4.52 -33.41 -14.21
N SER A 357 4.20 -33.08 -12.96
CA SER A 357 4.88 -32.05 -12.12
C SER A 357 4.33 -32.16 -10.69
N GLU A 358 4.99 -32.77 -9.70
CA GLU A 358 6.32 -32.52 -9.12
C GLU A 358 6.56 -31.09 -8.59
N THR A 359 7.04 -31.02 -7.35
CA THR A 359 7.01 -29.84 -6.47
C THR A 359 8.15 -28.86 -6.71
N SER A 360 7.86 -27.56 -6.76
CA SER A 360 8.86 -26.48 -6.72
C SER A 360 9.12 -25.99 -5.28
N LYS A 361 10.31 -26.31 -4.73
CA LYS A 361 10.84 -25.69 -3.52
C LYS A 361 11.57 -24.40 -3.90
N LEU A 362 11.16 -23.25 -3.35
CA LEU A 362 11.76 -21.95 -3.68
C LEU A 362 12.24 -21.15 -2.45
N PHE A 363 13.26 -21.68 -1.77
CA PHE A 363 14.24 -20.84 -1.06
C PHE A 363 15.63 -21.47 -1.17
N SER A 364 16.48 -20.92 -2.04
CA SER A 364 17.93 -21.09 -1.97
C SER A 364 18.61 -19.82 -2.46
N SER A 365 19.40 -19.18 -1.59
CA SER A 365 20.13 -17.96 -1.90
C SER A 365 21.50 -18.28 -2.51
N SER A 366 21.87 -17.62 -3.60
CA SER A 366 23.27 -17.56 -4.05
C SER A 366 23.66 -16.14 -4.46
N PHE A 367 24.25 -15.40 -3.52
CA PHE A 367 24.65 -14.01 -3.70
C PHE A 367 25.96 -13.93 -4.48
N LYS A 368 25.90 -13.60 -5.78
CA LYS A 368 27.10 -13.31 -6.59
C LYS A 368 27.48 -11.84 -6.47
N GLY A 369 28.47 -11.55 -5.64
CA GLY A 369 29.02 -10.20 -5.50
C GLY A 369 29.78 -9.74 -6.76
N THR A 370 29.40 -8.59 -7.30
CA THR A 370 30.21 -7.82 -8.25
C THR A 370 31.11 -6.83 -7.49
N LYS A 371 32.25 -6.48 -8.09
CA LYS A 371 33.35 -5.76 -7.42
C LYS A 371 33.19 -4.25 -7.52
N ASN A 372 33.71 -3.53 -6.52
CA ASN A 372 33.74 -2.07 -6.49
C ASN A 372 34.45 -1.46 -7.70
N LEU A 373 33.91 -0.34 -8.18
CA LEU A 373 34.66 0.71 -8.88
C LEU A 373 34.31 2.03 -8.18
N ASN A 374 35.33 2.83 -7.86
CA ASN A 374 35.22 3.99 -6.94
C ASN A 374 35.08 5.32 -7.68
N ARG A 375 34.59 6.34 -6.94
CA ARG A 375 34.29 7.73 -7.39
C ARG A 375 33.07 7.79 -8.36
N GLU A 376 32.30 8.88 -8.41
CA GLU A 376 32.62 10.27 -8.06
C GLU A 376 31.44 11.07 -7.44
N VAL A 377 31.77 12.16 -6.73
CA VAL A 377 30.92 13.27 -6.22
C VAL A 377 29.60 12.94 -5.47
N ARG A 378 29.57 13.38 -4.21
CA ARG A 378 28.40 13.55 -3.35
C ARG A 378 27.48 14.67 -3.89
N ALA A 379 26.47 14.33 -4.68
CA ALA A 379 25.42 15.27 -5.06
C ALA A 379 24.49 15.57 -3.86
N VAL A 380 24.53 16.82 -3.35
CA VAL A 380 23.54 17.33 -2.40
C VAL A 380 22.26 17.66 -3.17
N ILE A 381 21.10 17.18 -2.71
CA ILE A 381 19.80 17.49 -3.31
C ILE A 381 19.45 18.96 -2.99
N PRO A 382 19.32 19.86 -3.98
CA PRO A 382 18.96 21.26 -3.73
C PRO A 382 17.45 21.39 -3.55
N THR A 383 16.99 21.59 -2.31
CA THR A 383 15.56 21.76 -2.01
C THR A 383 15.06 23.19 -2.26
N SER A 384 15.07 23.68 -3.50
CA SER A 384 14.37 24.93 -3.89
C SER A 384 14.27 25.15 -5.41
N GLU A 385 13.34 24.46 -6.09
CA GLU A 385 12.92 24.84 -7.45
C GLU A 385 11.39 24.96 -7.57
N THR A 386 10.86 26.12 -7.17
CA THR A 386 9.66 26.66 -7.83
C THR A 386 10.01 26.92 -9.31
N PRO A 387 9.23 26.42 -10.30
CA PRO A 387 9.54 26.60 -11.70
C PRO A 387 9.50 28.09 -12.07
N LYS A 388 10.66 28.65 -12.40
CA LYS A 388 10.76 30.05 -12.85
C LYS A 388 10.25 30.14 -14.29
N LEU A 389 9.38 31.12 -14.55
CA LEU A 389 8.82 31.38 -15.90
C LEU A 389 9.89 31.71 -16.97
N PHE A 390 11.11 32.05 -16.54
CA PHE A 390 12.26 32.28 -17.40
C PHE A 390 13.46 31.47 -16.90
N SER A 391 14.20 30.86 -17.84
CA SER A 391 15.48 30.20 -17.53
C SER A 391 16.54 31.23 -17.12
N SER A 392 17.57 30.79 -16.40
CA SER A 392 18.73 31.64 -16.08
C SER A 392 19.55 32.10 -17.31
N SER A 393 19.19 31.63 -18.51
CA SER A 393 19.77 32.00 -19.80
C SER A 393 18.90 33.01 -20.60
N PHE A 394 17.71 33.37 -20.11
CA PHE A 394 16.79 34.26 -20.81
C PHE A 394 17.36 35.69 -20.90
N LYS A 395 17.58 36.17 -22.14
CA LYS A 395 17.97 37.55 -22.43
C LYS A 395 16.81 38.26 -23.12
N VAL A 396 16.30 39.32 -22.49
CA VAL A 396 15.27 40.19 -23.08
C VAL A 396 15.79 40.77 -24.40
N PRO A 397 15.07 40.61 -25.53
CA PRO A 397 15.42 41.26 -26.78
C PRO A 397 15.41 42.79 -26.62
N LYS A 398 16.57 43.44 -26.80
CA LYS A 398 16.64 44.91 -26.79
C LYS A 398 15.92 45.46 -28.02
N LEU A 399 14.76 46.09 -27.81
CA LEU A 399 14.12 46.92 -28.83
C LEU A 399 15.12 48.00 -29.29
N LYS A 400 15.25 48.18 -30.60
CA LYS A 400 16.10 49.24 -31.16
C LYS A 400 15.46 50.59 -30.81
N PRO A 401 16.22 51.60 -30.35
CA PRO A 401 15.68 52.96 -30.24
C PRO A 401 15.24 53.42 -31.63
N SER A 402 14.03 53.95 -31.72
CA SER A 402 13.50 54.52 -32.96
C SER A 402 14.37 55.70 -33.40
N LEU A 403 14.67 55.79 -34.71
CA LEU A 403 15.41 56.94 -35.23
C LEU A 403 14.57 58.20 -35.00
N ARG A 404 15.12 59.16 -34.25
CA ARG A 404 14.69 60.55 -34.37
C ARG A 404 15.07 61.03 -35.76
N VAL A 405 14.08 61.09 -36.65
CA VAL A 405 14.13 61.98 -37.81
C VAL A 405 14.31 63.40 -37.28
N ARG A 406 15.12 64.21 -37.97
CA ARG A 406 15.56 65.55 -37.57
C ARG A 406 15.20 66.55 -38.66
#